data_AF-A0A952NW72-F1
#
_entry.id   AF-A0A952NW72-F1
#
_cell.length_a   1.000
_cell.length_b   1.000
_cell.length_c   1.000
_cell.angle_alpha   90.00
_cell.angle_beta   90.00
_cell.angle_gamma   90.00
#
_symmetry.space_group_name_H-M   'P 1'
#
loop_
_entity.id
_entity.type
_entity.pdbx_description
1 polymer ?
#
loop_
_entity_poly.entity_id
_entity_poly.type
_entity_poly.pdbx_seq_one_letter_code
_entity_poly.pdbx_strand_id
1 'polypeptide(L)'
;MSKITNGFSWNFSSITSVLAAFAITLSFQNCQNNGLFENDLGFNEINRNLSSDNTCADPLDSSRNLNEGEWRLAFRTPTVAPDEYCHAQKRVCSSGKVFGNFRFESCSNEVLSGYCGSPFPGGNPVAEGKSVRAYYLDANFTCKTSTRTCTGGVLSGRGNLPSCPDTPTCVLPWGLQLAEGGHIVTTDRDGTPLKPGTCGKPTIKWTCSAGKIVETPSANSCDPGACSAPWGENVSNGKSVDAYRVEIATNCAGNKISRKCTNGVLGGDTSYDRPHCFQDRNPCMLPWGKELGHGQSVDGYNVRTAYNGSTCDKKVFSCTNGVLKGPKDTHKFEKCSVSTRSCASPWVAGEVYEHLAIVEGCTTDTAYGSQMCNCTARQCIDGALTNPAWKFKTCTYTPANCKTPWNTTVKHGDSVKAYRDNTKNSTAACEAASNIQQRTCNNGTLEGDAQHRACTTN
;
A
#
# COMPACT_ATOMS: atom_id res chain seq x y z
N MET A 1 3.40 -29.63 -42.22
CA MET A 1 2.19 -29.44 -41.39
C MET A 1 2.09 -27.95 -41.03
N SER A 2 0.90 -27.41 -41.24
CA SER A 2 0.39 -26.01 -41.16
C SER A 2 1.04 -25.08 -40.14
N LYS A 3 1.44 -23.84 -40.54
CA LYS A 3 0.75 -22.53 -40.41
C LYS A 3 0.33 -22.21 -38.95
N ILE A 4 0.64 -21.05 -38.36
CA ILE A 4 0.09 -19.71 -38.69
C ILE A 4 1.02 -18.59 -38.15
N THR A 5 1.14 -17.51 -38.95
CA THR A 5 1.80 -16.22 -38.72
C THR A 5 0.91 -15.19 -38.01
N ASN A 6 1.55 -14.05 -37.64
CA ASN A 6 1.03 -12.70 -37.31
C ASN A 6 1.22 -12.37 -35.82
N GLY A 7 1.92 -11.31 -35.39
CA GLY A 7 2.16 -10.01 -36.00
C GLY A 7 1.42 -8.96 -35.18
N PHE A 8 2.10 -8.30 -34.23
CA PHE A 8 1.56 -7.14 -33.50
C PHE A 8 2.66 -6.08 -33.35
N SER A 9 2.44 -4.95 -34.02
CA SER A 9 3.18 -3.70 -33.89
C SER A 9 2.63 -2.89 -32.72
N TRP A 10 3.50 -2.18 -32.00
CA TRP A 10 3.10 -1.12 -31.08
C TRP A 10 3.37 0.23 -31.75
N ASN A 11 2.29 0.92 -32.10
CA ASN A 11 2.28 2.31 -32.51
C ASN A 11 2.47 3.20 -31.26
N PHE A 12 3.51 4.01 -31.24
CA PHE A 12 3.60 5.18 -30.38
C PHE A 12 2.79 6.32 -31.03
N SER A 13 1.78 6.81 -30.31
CA SER A 13 1.12 8.07 -30.65
C SER A 13 1.18 9.03 -29.46
N SER A 14 1.90 10.10 -29.70
CA SER A 14 2.06 11.33 -28.94
C SER A 14 0.73 11.90 -28.42
N ILE A 15 0.72 12.37 -27.17
CA ILE A 15 -0.25 13.37 -26.71
C ILE A 15 0.52 14.54 -26.10
N THR A 16 0.29 15.68 -26.71
CA THR A 16 0.84 17.01 -26.48
C THR A 16 0.28 17.68 -25.23
N SER A 17 1.15 18.51 -24.65
CA SER A 17 0.97 19.51 -23.60
C SER A 17 -0.38 20.25 -23.56
N VAL A 18 -0.91 20.44 -22.35
CA VAL A 18 -1.64 21.65 -21.96
C VAL A 18 -1.17 22.08 -20.57
N LEU A 19 -0.43 23.18 -20.54
CA LEU A 19 -0.12 23.96 -19.33
C LEU A 19 -1.35 24.78 -18.96
N ALA A 20 -1.82 24.65 -17.71
CA ALA A 20 -2.71 25.62 -17.08
C ALA A 20 -2.08 26.02 -15.74
N ALA A 21 -1.44 27.19 -15.73
CA ALA A 21 -0.97 27.85 -14.53
C ALA A 21 -2.15 28.59 -13.88
N PHE A 22 -2.52 28.19 -12.66
CA PHE A 22 -3.32 29.03 -11.77
C PHE A 22 -2.41 29.55 -10.66
N ALA A 23 -2.07 30.84 -10.75
CA ALA A 23 -1.47 31.58 -9.67
C ALA A 23 -2.59 32.03 -8.71
N ILE A 24 -2.56 31.54 -7.47
CA ILE A 24 -3.31 32.13 -6.36
C ILE A 24 -2.28 32.67 -5.39
N THR A 25 -2.12 33.99 -5.39
CA THR A 25 -1.44 34.75 -4.34
C THR A 25 -2.34 34.77 -3.10
N LEU A 26 -1.87 34.18 -2.01
CA LEU A 26 -2.39 34.44 -0.66
C LEU A 26 -1.28 35.07 0.17
N SER A 27 -1.51 36.32 0.52
CA SER A 27 -0.74 37.14 1.45
C SER A 27 -0.84 36.58 2.87
N PHE A 28 0.31 36.29 3.50
CA PHE A 28 0.41 36.13 4.95
C PHE A 28 0.75 37.49 5.57
N GLN A 29 -0.20 38.07 6.30
CA GLN A 29 0.06 39.18 7.23
C GLN A 29 0.57 38.60 8.56
N ASN A 30 1.75 39.08 8.95
CA ASN A 30 2.33 38.94 10.27
C ASN A 30 1.37 39.44 11.36
N CYS A 31 1.24 38.70 12.46
CA CYS A 31 0.88 39.28 13.75
C CYS A 31 2.00 38.94 14.75
N GLN A 32 2.81 39.96 15.04
CA GLN A 32 3.67 40.01 16.20
C GLN A 32 2.88 40.53 17.41
N ASN A 33 3.30 40.03 18.57
CA ASN A 33 2.92 40.42 19.93
C ASN A 33 2.67 41.91 20.14
N ASN A 34 1.72 42.22 21.03
CA ASN A 34 1.90 43.20 22.10
C ASN A 34 0.91 42.91 23.24
N GLY A 35 1.45 42.75 24.45
CA GLY A 35 0.67 42.61 25.67
C GLY A 35 0.33 43.96 26.28
N LEU A 36 -0.71 43.98 27.11
CA LEU A 36 -0.90 44.97 28.18
C LEU A 36 -1.57 44.27 29.37
N PHE A 37 -0.92 44.37 30.53
CA PHE A 37 -1.47 44.15 31.86
C PHE A 37 -2.26 45.39 32.29
N GLU A 38 -3.34 45.22 33.06
CA GLU A 38 -3.44 45.79 34.42
C GLU A 38 -4.65 45.23 35.20
N ASN A 39 -4.51 45.27 36.52
CA ASN A 39 -5.29 44.61 37.57
C ASN A 39 -6.51 45.45 38.01
N ASP A 40 -7.53 44.83 38.62
CA ASP A 40 -7.86 45.05 40.04
C ASP A 40 -9.04 44.21 40.58
N LEU A 41 -8.77 43.59 41.76
CA LEU A 41 -9.60 43.29 42.95
C LEU A 41 -10.96 42.53 42.81
N GLY A 42 -11.28 41.51 43.62
CA GLY A 42 -10.80 41.17 44.96
C GLY A 42 -11.30 39.82 45.53
N PHE A 43 -10.98 39.62 46.80
CA PHE A 43 -10.76 38.39 47.57
C PHE A 43 -12.00 37.71 48.22
N ASN A 44 -11.79 36.43 48.60
CA ASN A 44 -12.46 35.55 49.59
C ASN A 44 -13.72 34.77 49.12
N GLU A 45 -13.89 33.45 49.32
CA GLU A 45 -13.40 32.51 50.34
C GLU A 45 -13.11 31.08 49.80
N ILE A 46 -12.32 30.33 50.57
CA ILE A 46 -11.84 28.96 50.34
C ILE A 46 -12.91 27.93 50.72
N ASN A 47 -13.36 27.09 49.78
CA ASN A 47 -13.46 25.62 49.94
C ASN A 47 -13.97 24.88 48.67
N ARG A 48 -13.10 24.02 48.14
CA ARG A 48 -13.34 22.82 47.29
C ARG A 48 -14.11 22.99 45.96
N ASN A 49 -13.36 22.98 44.86
CA ASN A 49 -13.44 21.89 43.87
C ASN A 49 -12.26 21.98 42.89
N LEU A 50 -11.41 20.94 42.88
CA LEU A 50 -10.61 20.62 41.71
C LEU A 50 -11.59 20.15 40.62
N SER A 51 -11.87 20.98 39.61
CA SER A 51 -12.32 20.49 38.31
C SER A 51 -11.72 21.36 37.22
N SER A 52 -10.49 21.04 36.81
CA SER A 52 -10.16 21.21 35.41
C SER A 52 -11.08 20.25 34.66
N ASP A 53 -12.15 20.75 34.08
CA ASP A 53 -13.05 19.95 33.24
C ASP A 53 -12.26 19.38 32.07
N ASN A 54 -11.69 18.19 32.26
CA ASN A 54 -10.98 17.41 31.26
C ASN A 54 -12.01 16.73 30.35
N THR A 55 -12.91 17.53 29.78
CA THR A 55 -13.91 17.06 28.81
C THR A 55 -13.37 17.22 27.40
N CYS A 56 -13.57 16.21 26.56
CA CYS A 56 -13.21 16.25 25.15
C CYS A 56 -14.46 16.43 24.29
N ALA A 57 -14.41 17.27 23.27
CA ALA A 57 -15.47 17.32 22.26
C ALA A 57 -15.61 15.96 21.57
N ASP A 58 -16.83 15.43 21.49
CA ASP A 58 -17.08 14.15 20.83
C ASP A 58 -16.95 14.32 19.31
N PRO A 59 -15.99 13.63 18.67
CA PRO A 59 -15.73 13.77 17.24
C PRO A 59 -16.75 13.03 16.35
N LEU A 60 -17.68 12.27 16.94
CA LEU A 60 -18.77 11.57 16.23
C LEU A 60 -20.13 12.25 16.43
N ASP A 61 -20.26 13.06 17.49
CA ASP A 61 -21.49 13.74 17.86
C ASP A 61 -21.15 15.15 18.38
N SER A 62 -21.24 16.14 17.51
CA SER A 62 -20.89 17.53 17.85
C SER A 62 -21.80 18.16 18.92
N SER A 63 -22.87 17.47 19.32
CA SER A 63 -23.77 17.92 20.40
C SER A 63 -23.35 17.40 21.79
N ARG A 64 -22.31 16.57 21.88
CA ARG A 64 -21.88 15.91 23.11
C ARG A 64 -20.41 16.15 23.43
N ASN A 65 -20.09 16.17 24.73
CA ASN A 65 -18.72 16.10 25.25
C ASN A 65 -18.51 14.77 26.01
N LEU A 66 -17.31 14.22 25.93
CA LEU A 66 -16.85 13.04 26.66
C LEU A 66 -16.09 13.47 27.90
N ASN A 67 -16.37 12.87 29.05
CA ASN A 67 -15.59 13.09 30.28
C ASN A 67 -14.26 12.32 30.26
N GLU A 68 -13.32 12.68 31.14
CA GLU A 68 -12.05 11.96 31.31
C GLU A 68 -12.28 10.45 31.53
N GLY A 69 -11.67 9.62 30.68
CA GLY A 69 -11.82 8.15 30.70
C GLY A 69 -13.07 7.61 29.99
N GLU A 70 -14.02 8.47 29.62
CA GLU A 70 -15.19 8.11 28.82
C GLU A 70 -14.78 7.79 27.37
N TRP A 71 -15.51 6.89 26.72
CA TRP A 71 -15.16 6.42 25.39
C TRP A 71 -16.36 6.16 24.48
N ARG A 72 -16.12 6.25 23.17
CA ARG A 72 -17.07 5.91 22.10
C ARG A 72 -16.48 4.87 21.16
N LEU A 73 -17.34 4.05 20.56
CA LEU A 73 -16.97 3.17 19.46
C LEU A 73 -17.05 3.96 18.15
N ALA A 74 -16.00 3.93 17.33
CA ALA A 74 -15.91 4.59 16.03
C ALA A 74 -15.51 3.60 14.95
N PHE A 75 -15.91 3.83 13.70
CA PHE A 75 -15.59 3.00 12.54
C PHE A 75 -14.73 3.75 11.53
N ARG A 76 -13.91 3.00 10.79
CA ARG A 76 -12.94 3.54 9.81
C ARG A 76 -13.62 4.07 8.56
N THR A 77 -14.67 3.39 8.12
CA THR A 77 -15.51 3.72 6.97
C THR A 77 -16.97 3.53 7.37
N PRO A 78 -17.93 4.25 6.75
CA PRO A 78 -19.34 4.02 6.99
C PRO A 78 -19.85 2.79 6.22
N THR A 79 -19.06 2.29 5.26
CA THR A 79 -19.38 1.10 4.47
C THR A 79 -18.15 0.24 4.15
N VAL A 80 -18.32 -1.07 3.93
CA VAL A 80 -17.27 -2.04 3.52
C VAL A 80 -17.76 -2.98 2.43
N ALA A 81 -16.91 -3.51 1.56
CA ALA A 81 -17.36 -4.37 0.46
C ALA A 81 -18.06 -5.69 0.93
N PRO A 82 -18.80 -6.40 0.05
CA PRO A 82 -19.21 -7.78 0.32
C PRO A 82 -17.97 -8.62 0.63
N ASP A 83 -18.01 -9.37 1.74
CA ASP A 83 -16.90 -10.16 2.30
C ASP A 83 -15.79 -9.35 3.01
N GLU A 84 -15.94 -8.04 3.20
CA GLU A 84 -15.12 -7.24 4.12
C GLU A 84 -15.82 -6.99 5.47
N TYR A 85 -15.03 -6.67 6.51
CA TYR A 85 -15.54 -6.43 7.86
C TYR A 85 -15.39 -4.97 8.27
N CYS A 86 -16.37 -4.47 9.02
CA CYS A 86 -16.32 -3.13 9.61
C CYS A 86 -15.19 -3.00 10.65
N HIS A 87 -14.17 -2.20 10.33
CA HIS A 87 -13.07 -1.90 11.24
C HIS A 87 -13.53 -0.90 12.31
N ALA A 88 -13.53 -1.31 13.57
CA ALA A 88 -13.93 -0.50 14.72
C ALA A 88 -12.75 -0.14 15.65
N GLN A 89 -12.80 1.01 16.30
CA GLN A 89 -11.80 1.53 17.23
C GLN A 89 -12.47 2.22 18.43
N LYS A 90 -11.94 1.98 19.63
CA LYS A 90 -12.34 2.69 20.85
C LYS A 90 -11.69 4.08 20.88
N ARG A 91 -12.49 5.13 20.99
CA ARG A 91 -12.02 6.51 21.14
C ARG A 91 -12.21 6.96 22.57
N VAL A 92 -11.11 7.18 23.27
CA VAL A 92 -11.11 7.51 24.72
C VAL A 92 -10.74 8.98 24.89
N CYS A 93 -11.52 9.69 25.70
CA CYS A 93 -11.15 11.01 26.16
C CYS A 93 -10.10 10.88 27.27
N SER A 94 -8.91 11.47 27.05
CA SER A 94 -7.94 11.63 28.13
C SER A 94 -7.19 12.95 28.02
N SER A 95 -7.06 13.64 29.15
CA SER A 95 -6.45 14.97 29.26
C SER A 95 -7.00 15.98 28.25
N GLY A 96 -8.33 16.01 28.06
CA GLY A 96 -9.00 16.93 27.14
C GLY A 96 -8.79 16.64 25.64
N LYS A 97 -8.22 15.47 25.28
CA LYS A 97 -8.07 15.03 23.88
C LYS A 97 -8.67 13.65 23.65
N VAL A 98 -9.41 13.48 22.55
CA VAL A 98 -9.90 12.16 22.12
C VAL A 98 -8.83 11.44 21.33
N PHE A 99 -8.37 10.30 21.84
CA PHE A 99 -7.42 9.43 21.15
C PHE A 99 -8.14 8.52 20.14
N GLY A 100 -7.51 8.24 19.00
CA GLY A 100 -8.09 7.50 17.86
C GLY A 100 -8.39 8.39 16.66
N ASN A 101 -8.52 7.78 15.49
CA ASN A 101 -8.65 8.45 14.18
C ASN A 101 -9.87 7.99 13.35
N PHE A 102 -10.66 7.04 13.86
CA PHE A 102 -11.89 6.58 13.19
C PHE A 102 -13.00 7.62 13.35
N ARG A 103 -13.76 7.86 12.28
CA ARG A 103 -14.62 9.05 12.13
C ARG A 103 -16.10 8.76 11.94
N PHE A 104 -16.49 7.49 11.83
CA PHE A 104 -17.87 7.13 11.54
C PHE A 104 -18.52 6.49 12.78
N GLU A 105 -19.78 6.82 13.05
CA GLU A 105 -20.53 6.27 14.19
C GLU A 105 -21.03 4.84 13.93
N SER A 106 -21.17 4.45 12.66
CA SER A 106 -21.63 3.14 12.24
C SER A 106 -20.90 2.68 10.97
N CYS A 107 -21.01 1.40 10.65
CA CYS A 107 -20.50 0.82 9.42
C CYS A 107 -21.42 -0.32 8.93
N SER A 108 -21.66 -0.43 7.62
CA SER A 108 -22.48 -1.48 6.99
C SER A 108 -21.86 -2.04 5.70
N ASN A 109 -22.25 -3.23 5.24
CA ASN A 109 -21.75 -3.73 3.94
C ASN A 109 -22.30 -2.86 2.78
N GLU A 110 -21.48 -2.57 1.77
CA GLU A 110 -21.76 -1.64 0.67
C GLU A 110 -22.98 -2.10 -0.14
N VAL A 111 -23.97 -1.21 -0.19
CA VAL A 111 -24.96 -1.18 -1.26
C VAL A 111 -24.29 -0.47 -2.45
N LEU A 112 -24.08 -1.18 -3.55
CA LEU A 112 -23.47 -0.63 -4.78
C LEU A 112 -24.19 0.65 -5.23
N SER A 113 -23.49 1.78 -5.23
CA SER A 113 -23.97 3.01 -5.89
C SER A 113 -23.92 2.84 -7.42
N GLY A 114 -25.05 3.07 -8.11
CA GLY A 114 -25.18 2.95 -9.58
C GLY A 114 -26.00 1.74 -10.06
N TYR A 115 -26.52 0.95 -9.13
CA TYR A 115 -27.40 -0.18 -9.42
C TYR A 115 -28.66 -0.10 -8.56
N CYS A 116 -29.77 -0.57 -9.11
CA CYS A 116 -30.93 -0.92 -8.32
C CYS A 116 -30.82 -2.38 -7.87
N GLY A 117 -31.43 -2.70 -6.71
CA GLY A 117 -31.54 -4.07 -6.23
C GLY A 117 -32.20 -5.00 -7.27
N SER A 118 -31.93 -6.29 -7.17
CA SER A 118 -32.53 -7.28 -8.09
C SER A 118 -34.07 -7.22 -8.02
N PRO A 119 -34.78 -7.30 -9.17
CA PRO A 119 -36.23 -7.35 -9.21
C PRO A 119 -36.82 -8.58 -8.49
N PHE A 120 -36.07 -9.66 -8.32
CA PHE A 120 -36.51 -10.91 -7.70
C PHE A 120 -35.39 -11.63 -6.93
N PRO A 121 -35.71 -12.47 -5.92
CA PRO A 121 -34.71 -13.20 -5.13
C PRO A 121 -33.77 -14.04 -6.01
N GLY A 122 -32.46 -13.92 -5.78
CA GLY A 122 -31.43 -14.63 -6.56
C GLY A 122 -31.13 -14.06 -7.95
N GLY A 123 -31.78 -12.96 -8.35
CA GLY A 123 -31.48 -12.26 -9.61
C GLY A 123 -30.28 -11.31 -9.51
N ASN A 124 -29.78 -10.88 -10.67
CA ASN A 124 -28.69 -9.91 -10.76
C ASN A 124 -29.21 -8.47 -10.57
N PRO A 125 -28.42 -7.58 -9.94
CA PRO A 125 -28.74 -6.15 -9.83
C PRO A 125 -28.82 -5.47 -11.20
N VAL A 126 -29.66 -4.44 -11.32
CA VAL A 126 -29.94 -3.74 -12.59
C VAL A 126 -29.21 -2.40 -12.59
N ALA A 127 -28.33 -2.18 -13.56
CA ALA A 127 -27.58 -0.92 -13.67
C ALA A 127 -28.49 0.28 -13.96
N GLU A 128 -28.07 1.47 -13.50
CA GLU A 128 -28.76 2.75 -13.76
C GLU A 128 -29.11 2.92 -15.25
N GLY A 129 -30.37 3.28 -15.53
CA GLY A 129 -30.89 3.45 -16.90
C GLY A 129 -31.17 2.14 -17.66
N LYS A 130 -30.91 0.96 -17.07
CA LYS A 130 -31.24 -0.34 -17.68
C LYS A 130 -32.60 -0.85 -17.21
N SER A 131 -33.21 -1.69 -18.05
CA SER A 131 -34.53 -2.27 -17.83
C SER A 131 -34.49 -3.80 -17.83
N VAL A 132 -35.30 -4.42 -16.98
CA VAL A 132 -35.47 -5.87 -16.89
C VAL A 132 -36.95 -6.23 -16.97
N ARG A 133 -37.29 -7.37 -17.59
CA ARG A 133 -38.66 -7.89 -17.61
C ARG A 133 -38.93 -8.68 -16.33
N ALA A 134 -40.00 -8.34 -15.63
CA ALA A 134 -40.47 -9.01 -14.43
C ALA A 134 -41.93 -9.49 -14.61
N TYR A 135 -42.33 -10.49 -13.85
CA TYR A 135 -43.69 -11.05 -13.87
C TYR A 135 -44.37 -10.83 -12.51
N TYR A 136 -45.69 -10.69 -12.53
CA TYR A 136 -46.54 -10.57 -11.35
C TYR A 136 -47.90 -11.20 -11.61
N LEU A 137 -48.60 -11.59 -10.54
CA LEU A 137 -49.99 -12.04 -10.62
C LEU A 137 -50.92 -10.86 -10.34
N ASP A 138 -51.95 -10.66 -11.16
CA ASP A 138 -53.01 -9.68 -10.86
C ASP A 138 -53.98 -10.20 -9.78
N ALA A 139 -55.00 -9.40 -9.44
CA ALA A 139 -55.99 -9.77 -8.41
C ALA A 139 -56.80 -11.04 -8.74
N ASN A 140 -56.83 -11.43 -10.03
CA ASN A 140 -57.47 -12.66 -10.50
C ASN A 140 -56.46 -13.78 -10.73
N PHE A 141 -55.25 -13.65 -10.17
CA PHE A 141 -54.16 -14.61 -10.27
C PHE A 141 -53.73 -14.93 -11.71
N THR A 142 -53.97 -14.00 -12.65
CA THR A 142 -53.49 -14.12 -14.03
C THR A 142 -52.07 -13.56 -14.10
N CYS A 143 -51.14 -14.32 -14.68
CA CYS A 143 -49.78 -13.84 -14.84
C CYS A 143 -49.72 -12.69 -15.86
N LYS A 144 -49.17 -11.56 -15.42
CA LYS A 144 -48.93 -10.36 -16.20
C LYS A 144 -47.44 -10.02 -16.17
N THR A 145 -46.97 -9.36 -17.22
CA THR A 145 -45.57 -8.92 -17.34
C THR A 145 -45.45 -7.40 -17.16
N SER A 146 -44.33 -6.96 -16.59
CA SER A 146 -43.98 -5.54 -16.39
C SER A 146 -42.50 -5.33 -16.66
N THR A 147 -42.15 -4.23 -17.31
CA THR A 147 -40.75 -3.80 -17.48
C THR A 147 -40.36 -2.91 -16.31
N ARG A 148 -39.26 -3.25 -15.63
CA ARG A 148 -38.71 -2.51 -14.49
C ARG A 148 -37.43 -1.80 -14.89
N THR A 149 -37.41 -0.47 -14.81
CA THR A 149 -36.26 0.38 -15.19
C THR A 149 -35.61 0.96 -13.95
N CYS A 150 -34.28 0.91 -13.90
CA CYS A 150 -33.52 1.49 -12.79
C CYS A 150 -33.34 3.01 -13.00
N THR A 151 -33.78 3.81 -12.03
CA THR A 151 -33.56 5.26 -12.00
C THR A 151 -33.34 5.72 -10.57
N GLY A 152 -32.19 6.33 -10.29
CA GLY A 152 -31.83 6.83 -8.96
C GLY A 152 -31.80 5.75 -7.88
N GLY A 153 -31.39 4.51 -8.23
CA GLY A 153 -31.36 3.37 -7.30
C GLY A 153 -32.71 2.72 -7.00
N VAL A 154 -33.79 3.15 -7.67
CA VAL A 154 -35.14 2.57 -7.54
C VAL A 154 -35.59 1.92 -8.85
N LEU A 155 -36.09 0.67 -8.78
CA LEU A 155 -36.71 -0.01 -9.92
C LEU A 155 -38.17 0.43 -10.10
N SER A 156 -38.50 1.02 -11.24
CA SER A 156 -39.87 1.30 -11.65
C SER A 156 -40.69 0.01 -11.91
N GLY A 157 -42.01 0.16 -12.09
CA GLY A 157 -42.90 -0.97 -12.40
C GLY A 157 -43.21 -1.88 -11.21
N ARG A 158 -43.77 -3.07 -11.49
CA ARG A 158 -44.15 -4.09 -10.48
C ARG A 158 -43.63 -5.46 -10.90
N GLY A 159 -43.61 -6.41 -9.96
CA GLY A 159 -43.23 -7.79 -10.23
C GLY A 159 -41.90 -8.19 -9.62
N ASN A 160 -41.94 -9.40 -9.06
CA ASN A 160 -40.92 -10.02 -8.24
C ASN A 160 -40.68 -11.49 -8.62
N LEU A 161 -41.13 -11.88 -9.82
CA LEU A 161 -40.94 -13.22 -10.35
C LEU A 161 -40.07 -13.17 -11.62
N PRO A 162 -39.15 -14.14 -11.79
CA PRO A 162 -38.33 -14.27 -13.01
C PRO A 162 -39.12 -14.86 -14.19
N SER A 163 -40.21 -15.59 -13.93
CA SER A 163 -41.12 -16.19 -14.92
C SER A 163 -42.52 -16.39 -14.33
N CYS A 164 -43.52 -16.67 -15.18
CA CYS A 164 -44.82 -17.14 -14.71
C CYS A 164 -44.70 -18.58 -14.18
N PRO A 165 -45.32 -18.92 -13.03
CA PRO A 165 -45.37 -20.30 -12.55
C PRO A 165 -46.43 -21.10 -13.33
N ASP A 166 -46.03 -22.22 -13.93
CA ASP A 166 -46.86 -23.05 -14.82
C ASP A 166 -47.62 -24.20 -14.12
N THR A 167 -47.72 -24.21 -12.78
CA THR A 167 -48.23 -25.40 -12.04
C THR A 167 -49.63 -25.22 -11.45
N PRO A 168 -50.51 -26.25 -11.52
CA PRO A 168 -51.83 -26.22 -10.88
C PRO A 168 -51.69 -26.15 -9.35
N THR A 169 -52.48 -25.29 -8.73
CA THR A 169 -52.51 -25.07 -7.27
C THR A 169 -53.76 -25.69 -6.66
N CYS A 170 -53.63 -26.39 -5.53
CA CYS A 170 -54.76 -26.76 -4.69
C CYS A 170 -55.08 -25.62 -3.71
N VAL A 171 -56.36 -25.27 -3.55
CA VAL A 171 -56.80 -24.29 -2.56
C VAL A 171 -57.30 -25.05 -1.32
N LEU A 172 -56.68 -24.78 -0.16
CA LEU A 172 -57.16 -25.29 1.12
C LEU A 172 -58.49 -24.60 1.52
N PRO A 173 -59.33 -25.20 2.37
CA PRO A 173 -60.65 -24.66 2.74
C PRO A 173 -60.63 -23.22 3.30
N TRP A 174 -59.50 -22.77 3.84
CA TRP A 174 -59.28 -21.42 4.38
C TRP A 174 -58.46 -20.51 3.43
N GLY A 175 -58.41 -20.83 2.14
CA GLY A 175 -57.89 -19.96 1.08
C GLY A 175 -56.37 -19.98 0.86
N LEU A 176 -55.62 -20.77 1.64
CA LEU A 176 -54.19 -20.95 1.43
C LEU A 176 -53.92 -21.86 0.22
N GLN A 177 -53.11 -21.40 -0.73
CA GLN A 177 -52.75 -22.16 -1.93
C GLN A 177 -51.50 -23.03 -1.70
N LEU A 178 -51.61 -24.32 -2.03
CA LEU A 178 -50.49 -25.25 -2.11
C LEU A 178 -50.17 -25.54 -3.58
N ALA A 179 -48.89 -25.45 -3.94
CA ALA A 179 -48.42 -25.99 -5.21
C ALA A 179 -48.53 -27.52 -5.20
N GLU A 180 -48.59 -28.15 -6.39
CA GLU A 180 -48.54 -29.61 -6.55
C GLU A 180 -47.35 -30.21 -5.77
N GLY A 181 -47.61 -31.21 -4.92
CA GLY A 181 -46.64 -31.81 -3.99
C GLY A 181 -46.40 -31.03 -2.68
N GLY A 182 -46.93 -29.80 -2.57
CA GLY A 182 -46.86 -28.96 -1.37
C GLY A 182 -47.71 -29.53 -0.24
N HIS A 183 -47.27 -29.32 1.01
CA HIS A 183 -47.99 -29.75 2.19
C HIS A 183 -47.92 -28.73 3.33
N ILE A 184 -48.95 -28.73 4.18
CA ILE A 184 -48.99 -27.97 5.44
C ILE A 184 -49.49 -28.86 6.58
N VAL A 185 -49.03 -28.61 7.80
CA VAL A 185 -49.49 -29.29 9.01
C VAL A 185 -50.20 -28.29 9.92
N THR A 186 -51.45 -28.56 10.29
CA THR A 186 -52.27 -27.71 11.17
C THR A 186 -52.67 -28.44 12.45
N THR A 187 -53.05 -27.70 13.49
CA THR A 187 -53.50 -28.25 14.79
C THR A 187 -54.96 -28.72 14.81
N ASP A 188 -55.75 -28.35 13.80
CA ASP A 188 -57.17 -28.67 13.61
C ASP A 188 -57.62 -28.26 12.18
N ARG A 189 -58.90 -28.47 11.86
CA ARG A 189 -59.52 -28.12 10.54
C ARG A 189 -59.74 -26.62 10.32
N ASP A 190 -59.42 -25.78 11.31
CA ASP A 190 -59.71 -24.34 11.28
C ASP A 190 -58.58 -23.51 10.63
N GLY A 191 -57.55 -24.18 10.10
CA GLY A 191 -56.52 -23.55 9.27
C GLY A 191 -55.47 -22.74 10.03
N THR A 192 -55.43 -22.85 11.36
CA THR A 192 -54.49 -22.13 12.22
C THR A 192 -53.05 -22.64 12.03
N PRO A 193 -52.09 -21.82 11.56
CA PRO A 193 -50.68 -22.22 11.48
C PRO A 193 -50.07 -22.34 12.87
N LEU A 194 -49.23 -23.35 13.07
CA LEU A 194 -48.51 -23.58 14.34
C LEU A 194 -47.69 -22.32 14.71
N LYS A 195 -47.99 -21.71 15.87
CA LYS A 195 -47.10 -20.72 16.48
C LYS A 195 -45.93 -21.44 17.17
N PRO A 196 -44.73 -20.84 17.19
CA PRO A 196 -43.62 -21.37 17.98
C PRO A 196 -44.01 -21.46 19.46
N GLY A 197 -43.96 -22.65 20.06
CA GLY A 197 -44.15 -22.85 21.50
C GLY A 197 -45.45 -23.52 21.96
N THR A 198 -46.41 -23.85 21.09
CA THR A 198 -47.60 -24.63 21.50
C THR A 198 -47.44 -26.12 21.16
N CYS A 199 -47.04 -26.94 22.14
CA CYS A 199 -47.00 -28.41 22.03
C CYS A 199 -48.24 -29.06 22.68
N GLY A 200 -48.85 -30.05 22.03
CA GLY A 200 -49.83 -30.98 22.65
C GLY A 200 -51.17 -31.23 21.95
N LYS A 201 -51.46 -30.65 20.77
CA LYS A 201 -52.72 -30.90 20.03
C LYS A 201 -52.52 -31.88 18.86
N PRO A 202 -53.50 -32.73 18.52
CA PRO A 202 -53.44 -33.62 17.35
C PRO A 202 -53.30 -32.81 16.06
N THR A 203 -52.40 -33.21 15.15
CA THR A 203 -52.13 -32.45 13.91
C THR A 203 -52.56 -33.18 12.65
N ILE A 204 -53.04 -32.42 11.66
CA ILE A 204 -53.43 -32.92 10.32
C ILE A 204 -52.45 -32.38 9.29
N LYS A 205 -51.85 -33.27 8.48
CA LYS A 205 -51.03 -32.93 7.31
C LYS A 205 -51.91 -32.93 6.06
N TRP A 206 -51.96 -31.78 5.39
CA TRP A 206 -52.69 -31.53 4.16
C TRP A 206 -51.70 -31.50 3.00
N THR A 207 -51.85 -32.37 2.01
CA THR A 207 -50.95 -32.45 0.84
C THR A 207 -51.72 -32.20 -0.44
N CYS A 208 -51.20 -31.35 -1.34
CA CYS A 208 -51.74 -31.15 -2.68
C CYS A 208 -51.19 -32.23 -3.61
N SER A 209 -52.06 -33.08 -4.16
CA SER A 209 -51.68 -34.10 -5.14
C SER A 209 -52.73 -34.19 -6.25
N ALA A 210 -52.28 -34.09 -7.49
CA ALA A 210 -53.07 -34.00 -8.72
C ALA A 210 -54.19 -32.95 -8.64
N GLY A 211 -53.90 -31.77 -8.08
CA GLY A 211 -54.90 -30.70 -7.91
C GLY A 211 -55.98 -30.97 -6.86
N LYS A 212 -55.83 -32.00 -6.02
CA LYS A 212 -56.73 -32.32 -4.89
C LYS A 212 -55.99 -32.33 -3.56
N ILE A 213 -56.69 -31.98 -2.49
CA ILE A 213 -56.16 -32.00 -1.12
C ILE A 213 -56.35 -33.39 -0.50
N VAL A 214 -55.27 -33.94 0.07
CA VAL A 214 -55.24 -35.21 0.80
C VAL A 214 -54.90 -34.96 2.27
N GLU A 215 -55.76 -35.40 3.19
CA GLU A 215 -55.59 -35.30 4.65
C GLU A 215 -54.89 -36.56 5.21
N THR A 216 -53.82 -36.38 5.99
CA THR A 216 -53.12 -37.47 6.70
C THR A 216 -52.87 -37.10 8.16
N PRO A 217 -53.19 -37.96 9.15
CA PRO A 217 -52.80 -37.74 10.54
C PRO A 217 -51.27 -37.71 10.67
N SER A 218 -50.73 -36.66 11.29
CA SER A 218 -49.27 -36.49 11.49
C SER A 218 -48.93 -36.54 12.97
N ALA A 219 -48.02 -37.43 13.37
CA ALA A 219 -47.40 -37.41 14.71
C ALA A 219 -46.21 -36.43 14.68
N ASN A 220 -46.14 -35.49 15.62
CA ASN A 220 -45.15 -34.41 15.62
C ASN A 220 -43.70 -34.93 15.80
N SER A 221 -42.77 -34.38 15.00
CA SER A 221 -41.32 -34.44 15.22
C SER A 221 -40.77 -33.05 15.61
N CYS A 222 -41.00 -32.63 16.85
CA CYS A 222 -40.24 -31.57 17.50
C CYS A 222 -39.57 -32.18 18.73
N ASP A 223 -38.24 -32.05 18.81
CA ASP A 223 -37.44 -32.53 19.94
C ASP A 223 -37.90 -31.81 21.23
N PRO A 224 -38.58 -32.48 22.18
CA PRO A 224 -39.27 -31.87 23.33
C PRO A 224 -38.37 -31.19 24.38
N GLY A 225 -37.12 -30.88 24.05
CA GLY A 225 -36.13 -30.37 24.99
C GLY A 225 -35.17 -29.32 24.41
N ALA A 226 -35.51 -28.67 23.30
CA ALA A 226 -34.70 -27.60 22.73
C ALA A 226 -34.71 -26.33 23.62
N CYS A 227 -33.56 -25.67 23.73
CA CYS A 227 -33.34 -24.48 24.55
C CYS A 227 -33.24 -23.24 23.67
N SER A 228 -33.72 -22.09 24.18
CA SER A 228 -33.50 -20.79 23.54
C SER A 228 -32.30 -20.10 24.19
N ALA A 229 -31.31 -19.74 23.38
CA ALA A 229 -30.14 -18.99 23.83
C ALA A 229 -30.46 -17.49 24.00
N PRO A 230 -29.79 -16.75 24.90
CA PRO A 230 -30.01 -15.32 25.12
C PRO A 230 -29.86 -14.44 23.86
N TRP A 231 -29.10 -14.92 22.87
CA TRP A 231 -28.86 -14.26 21.59
C TRP A 231 -29.81 -14.70 20.47
N GLY A 232 -30.88 -15.44 20.80
CA GLY A 232 -31.99 -15.73 19.88
C GLY A 232 -31.87 -17.05 19.09
N GLU A 233 -30.80 -17.82 19.25
CA GLU A 233 -30.64 -19.12 18.60
C GLU A 233 -31.34 -20.26 19.35
N ASN A 234 -31.78 -21.29 18.64
CA ASN A 234 -32.33 -22.52 19.21
C ASN A 234 -31.28 -23.64 19.24
N VAL A 235 -31.08 -24.24 20.40
CA VAL A 235 -30.15 -25.36 20.62
C VAL A 235 -30.95 -26.63 20.90
N SER A 236 -30.81 -27.67 20.08
CA SER A 236 -31.52 -28.96 20.28
C SER A 236 -31.17 -29.64 21.61
N ASN A 237 -32.04 -30.51 22.11
CA ASN A 237 -31.81 -31.18 23.39
C ASN A 237 -30.52 -32.00 23.35
N GLY A 238 -29.70 -31.91 24.41
CA GLY A 238 -28.44 -32.61 24.52
C GLY A 238 -27.28 -32.02 23.70
N LYS A 239 -27.52 -30.98 22.89
CA LYS A 239 -26.47 -30.24 22.17
C LYS A 239 -25.88 -29.13 23.02
N SER A 240 -24.67 -28.70 22.67
CA SER A 240 -24.00 -27.57 23.30
C SER A 240 -23.73 -26.46 22.28
N VAL A 241 -23.68 -25.23 22.76
CA VAL A 241 -23.31 -24.04 22.00
C VAL A 241 -22.17 -23.32 22.71
N ASP A 242 -21.25 -22.74 21.94
CA ASP A 242 -20.22 -21.88 22.50
C ASP A 242 -20.83 -20.52 22.88
N ALA A 243 -20.54 -20.06 24.09
CA ALA A 243 -21.03 -18.80 24.64
C ALA A 243 -19.86 -17.98 25.19
N TYR A 244 -19.94 -16.66 25.08
CA TYR A 244 -18.87 -15.74 25.44
C TYR A 244 -19.32 -14.72 26.48
N ARG A 245 -18.40 -14.35 27.37
CA ARG A 245 -18.65 -13.39 28.47
C ARG A 245 -18.57 -11.93 28.04
N VAL A 246 -17.80 -11.66 26.98
CA VAL A 246 -17.50 -10.31 26.49
C VAL A 246 -17.52 -10.31 24.96
N GLU A 247 -17.89 -9.19 24.36
CA GLU A 247 -17.83 -9.03 22.89
C GLU A 247 -16.40 -8.94 22.39
N ILE A 248 -15.47 -8.39 23.17
CA ILE A 248 -14.10 -8.09 22.74
C ILE A 248 -13.13 -8.52 23.84
N ALA A 249 -12.11 -9.31 23.50
CA ALA A 249 -11.04 -9.71 24.43
C ALA A 249 -9.72 -10.00 23.70
N THR A 250 -8.59 -9.76 24.36
CA THR A 250 -7.26 -10.15 23.83
C THR A 250 -7.14 -11.68 23.66
N ASN A 251 -7.86 -12.44 24.50
CA ASN A 251 -7.99 -13.88 24.44
C ASN A 251 -9.47 -14.31 24.53
N CYS A 252 -10.10 -14.56 23.38
CA CYS A 252 -11.48 -15.06 23.34
C CYS A 252 -11.62 -16.49 23.86
N ALA A 253 -10.58 -17.33 23.78
CA ALA A 253 -10.64 -18.70 24.31
C ALA A 253 -10.77 -18.71 25.84
N GLY A 254 -10.13 -17.77 26.54
CA GLY A 254 -10.28 -17.59 27.99
C GLY A 254 -11.63 -16.99 28.40
N ASN A 255 -12.38 -16.42 27.45
CA ASN A 255 -13.70 -15.83 27.67
C ASN A 255 -14.82 -16.68 27.04
N LYS A 256 -14.56 -17.96 26.77
CA LYS A 256 -15.50 -18.90 26.15
C LYS A 256 -15.89 -20.02 27.11
N ILE A 257 -17.16 -20.40 27.11
CA ILE A 257 -17.63 -21.66 27.70
C ILE A 257 -18.52 -22.40 26.69
N SER A 258 -18.70 -23.69 26.90
CA SER A 258 -19.70 -24.49 26.17
C SER A 258 -20.94 -24.68 27.04
N ARG A 259 -22.08 -24.17 26.62
CA ARG A 259 -23.36 -24.25 27.33
C ARG A 259 -24.19 -25.40 26.76
N LYS A 260 -24.50 -26.40 27.58
CA LYS A 260 -25.27 -27.58 27.17
C LYS A 260 -26.76 -27.36 27.39
N CYS A 261 -27.56 -27.65 26.37
CA CYS A 261 -29.01 -27.70 26.46
C CYS A 261 -29.47 -29.03 27.06
N THR A 262 -30.31 -28.99 28.09
CA THR A 262 -30.94 -30.18 28.69
C THR A 262 -32.40 -29.89 29.00
N ASN A 263 -33.29 -30.55 28.29
CA ASN A 263 -34.74 -30.49 28.47
C ASN A 263 -35.28 -29.05 28.58
N GLY A 264 -34.88 -28.20 27.63
CA GLY A 264 -35.32 -26.79 27.55
C GLY A 264 -34.52 -25.81 28.42
N VAL A 265 -33.59 -26.29 29.25
CA VAL A 265 -32.72 -25.43 30.08
C VAL A 265 -31.29 -25.39 29.52
N LEU A 266 -30.82 -24.18 29.17
CA LEU A 266 -29.44 -23.95 28.72
C LEU A 266 -28.52 -23.78 29.94
N GLY A 267 -27.80 -24.85 30.28
CA GLY A 267 -26.89 -24.88 31.43
C GLY A 267 -25.67 -23.96 31.28
N GLY A 268 -24.87 -23.87 32.36
CA GLY A 268 -23.69 -23.00 32.43
C GLY A 268 -23.97 -21.63 33.06
N ASP A 269 -22.91 -20.83 33.19
CA ASP A 269 -22.96 -19.48 33.77
C ASP A 269 -23.74 -18.51 32.85
N THR A 270 -24.71 -17.80 33.43
CA THR A 270 -25.57 -16.86 32.71
C THR A 270 -24.86 -15.59 32.26
N SER A 271 -23.68 -15.28 32.80
CA SER A 271 -22.84 -14.16 32.37
C SER A 271 -22.18 -14.37 30.99
N TYR A 272 -22.32 -15.56 30.40
CA TYR A 272 -21.91 -15.87 29.04
C TYR A 272 -23.16 -15.85 28.13
N ASP A 273 -23.56 -14.64 27.76
CA ASP A 273 -24.80 -14.31 27.07
C ASP A 273 -24.58 -13.85 25.61
N ARG A 274 -23.35 -14.01 25.09
CA ARG A 274 -22.99 -13.56 23.75
C ARG A 274 -22.64 -14.73 22.82
N PRO A 275 -23.02 -14.67 21.53
CA PRO A 275 -22.75 -15.72 20.55
C PRO A 275 -21.31 -15.69 20.03
N HIS A 276 -20.64 -14.54 20.14
CA HIS A 276 -19.33 -14.29 19.54
C HIS A 276 -18.43 -13.49 20.49
N CYS A 277 -17.13 -13.68 20.33
CA CYS A 277 -16.09 -12.81 20.87
C CYS A 277 -15.13 -12.43 19.74
N PHE A 278 -14.88 -11.14 19.60
CA PHE A 278 -13.92 -10.57 18.67
C PHE A 278 -12.58 -10.39 19.39
N GLN A 279 -11.50 -10.84 18.74
CA GLN A 279 -10.18 -10.68 19.33
C GLN A 279 -9.78 -9.20 19.28
N ASP A 280 -9.53 -8.59 20.45
CA ASP A 280 -9.02 -7.23 20.52
C ASP A 280 -7.60 -7.18 19.94
N ARG A 281 -7.49 -6.72 18.68
CA ARG A 281 -6.19 -6.56 18.03
C ARG A 281 -5.52 -5.23 18.35
N ASN A 282 -6.17 -4.35 19.12
CA ASN A 282 -5.76 -2.99 19.50
C ASN A 282 -4.56 -2.48 18.66
N PRO A 283 -4.81 -2.18 17.37
CA PRO A 283 -3.74 -1.96 16.42
C PRO A 283 -3.03 -0.64 16.74
N CYS A 284 -1.73 -0.63 16.52
CA CYS A 284 -0.93 0.57 16.63
C CYS A 284 -0.86 1.29 15.28
N MET A 285 -0.98 2.62 15.30
CA MET A 285 -0.76 3.44 14.10
C MET A 285 0.73 3.73 13.92
N LEU A 286 1.29 3.27 12.80
CA LEU A 286 2.67 3.57 12.40
C LEU A 286 2.80 5.02 11.91
N PRO A 287 3.99 5.65 12.02
CA PRO A 287 4.22 7.01 11.55
C PRO A 287 3.92 7.26 10.06
N TRP A 288 3.97 6.20 9.24
CA TRP A 288 3.64 6.23 7.80
C TRP A 288 2.17 5.86 7.50
N GLY A 289 1.30 5.84 8.51
CA GLY A 289 -0.16 5.75 8.34
C GLY A 289 -0.73 4.34 8.17
N LYS A 290 0.09 3.29 8.32
CA LYS A 290 -0.36 1.89 8.33
C LYS A 290 -0.62 1.37 9.75
N GLU A 291 -1.44 0.33 9.85
CA GLU A 291 -1.73 -0.35 11.11
C GLU A 291 -0.74 -1.51 11.35
N LEU A 292 -0.29 -1.64 12.60
CA LEU A 292 0.50 -2.78 13.09
C LEU A 292 -0.32 -3.49 14.17
N GLY A 293 -0.67 -4.76 13.94
CA GLY A 293 -1.46 -5.53 14.89
C GLY A 293 -0.74 -5.79 16.20
N HIS A 294 -1.49 -6.06 17.26
CA HIS A 294 -0.93 -6.45 18.56
C HIS A 294 0.09 -7.60 18.44
N GLY A 295 1.24 -7.44 19.11
CA GLY A 295 2.32 -8.45 19.13
C GLY A 295 3.19 -8.44 17.87
N GLN A 296 2.85 -7.65 16.85
CA GLN A 296 3.65 -7.54 15.64
C GLN A 296 4.77 -6.51 15.79
N SER A 297 5.80 -6.67 14.96
CA SER A 297 6.90 -5.71 14.81
C SER A 297 7.19 -5.47 13.34
N VAL A 298 7.67 -4.27 13.01
CA VAL A 298 8.03 -3.86 11.65
C VAL A 298 9.21 -2.90 11.67
N ASP A 299 10.03 -2.91 10.63
CA ASP A 299 11.10 -1.93 10.45
C ASP A 299 10.53 -0.60 9.91
N GLY A 300 11.01 0.52 10.45
CA GLY A 300 10.80 1.85 9.90
C GLY A 300 12.14 2.54 9.63
N TYR A 301 12.15 3.44 8.65
CA TYR A 301 13.35 4.08 8.13
C TYR A 301 13.37 5.57 8.42
N ASN A 302 14.56 6.13 8.61
CA ASN A 302 14.77 7.55 8.88
C ASN A 302 14.58 8.45 7.65
N VAL A 303 14.80 7.92 6.46
CA VAL A 303 14.63 8.62 5.18
C VAL A 303 13.88 7.76 4.18
N ARG A 304 13.16 8.40 3.25
CA ARG A 304 12.54 7.73 2.10
C ARG A 304 13.56 7.35 1.03
N THR A 305 14.61 8.17 0.91
CA THR A 305 15.70 7.97 -0.03
C THR A 305 17.00 8.43 0.62
N ALA A 306 18.02 7.56 0.65
CA ALA A 306 19.36 7.90 1.12
C ALA A 306 20.22 8.42 -0.03
N TYR A 307 20.97 9.50 0.23
CA TYR A 307 21.88 10.18 -0.71
C TYR A 307 23.29 10.31 -0.10
N ASN A 308 24.33 10.49 -0.91
CA ASN A 308 25.71 10.82 -0.52
C ASN A 308 26.35 9.81 0.45
N GLY A 309 26.42 8.53 0.07
CA GLY A 309 27.03 7.49 0.92
C GLY A 309 26.31 7.24 2.26
N SER A 310 25.16 7.88 2.49
CA SER A 310 24.30 7.60 3.63
C SER A 310 23.61 6.25 3.45
N THR A 311 23.32 5.58 4.55
CA THR A 311 22.55 4.33 4.55
C THR A 311 21.10 4.56 4.94
N CYS A 312 20.24 3.64 4.53
CA CYS A 312 18.88 3.54 5.04
C CYS A 312 18.91 3.03 6.48
N ASP A 313 19.09 3.93 7.46
CA ASP A 313 19.05 3.55 8.87
C ASP A 313 17.64 3.07 9.24
N LYS A 314 17.58 1.91 9.88
CA LYS A 314 16.34 1.22 10.19
C LYS A 314 16.20 0.96 11.68
N LYS A 315 14.99 1.14 12.20
CA LYS A 315 14.62 0.85 13.60
C LYS A 315 13.33 0.06 13.66
N VAL A 316 13.27 -0.81 14.66
CA VAL A 316 12.10 -1.67 14.90
C VAL A 316 11.03 -0.88 15.64
N PHE A 317 9.80 -0.99 15.14
CA PHE A 317 8.58 -0.61 15.81
C PHE A 317 7.85 -1.87 16.29
N SER A 318 7.35 -1.86 17.53
CA SER A 318 6.62 -2.99 18.11
C SER A 318 5.30 -2.51 18.71
N CYS A 319 4.22 -3.27 18.49
CA CYS A 319 2.91 -2.95 19.03
C CYS A 319 2.56 -3.83 20.23
N THR A 320 2.21 -3.23 21.36
CA THR A 320 1.69 -3.94 22.54
C THR A 320 0.45 -3.22 23.04
N ASN A 321 -0.72 -3.87 22.97
CA ASN A 321 -2.02 -3.32 23.39
C ASN A 321 -2.26 -1.87 22.95
N GLY A 322 -2.13 -1.57 21.65
CA GLY A 322 -2.32 -0.22 21.11
C GLY A 322 -1.16 0.76 21.38
N VAL A 323 -0.17 0.38 22.17
CA VAL A 323 1.02 1.20 22.45
C VAL A 323 2.14 0.85 21.48
N LEU A 324 2.45 1.78 20.58
CA LEU A 324 3.58 1.67 19.67
C LEU A 324 4.89 2.05 20.38
N LYS A 325 5.82 1.10 20.48
CA LYS A 325 7.22 1.32 20.88
C LYS A 325 8.09 1.52 19.64
N GLY A 326 9.02 2.47 19.69
CA GLY A 326 9.92 2.81 18.58
C GLY A 326 10.07 4.32 18.39
N PRO A 327 11.05 4.78 17.60
CA PRO A 327 11.38 6.20 17.47
C PRO A 327 10.48 6.90 16.42
N LYS A 328 9.27 7.25 16.84
CA LYS A 328 8.19 7.83 15.99
C LYS A 328 8.60 9.14 15.29
N ASP A 329 9.52 9.90 15.88
CA ASP A 329 9.92 11.21 15.37
C ASP A 329 11.06 11.17 14.37
N THR A 330 11.85 10.11 14.37
CA THR A 330 13.03 10.00 13.49
C THR A 330 12.89 8.96 12.40
N HIS A 331 12.08 7.90 12.57
CA HIS A 331 11.94 6.80 11.61
C HIS A 331 10.52 6.73 11.03
N LYS A 332 10.20 7.69 10.16
CA LYS A 332 8.83 7.95 9.69
C LYS A 332 8.45 7.27 8.37
N PHE A 333 9.35 6.51 7.76
CA PHE A 333 9.13 5.97 6.42
C PHE A 333 9.02 4.43 6.41
N GLU A 334 8.07 3.91 5.64
CA GLU A 334 7.85 2.46 5.49
C GLU A 334 8.98 1.77 4.73
N LYS A 335 9.54 2.47 3.75
CA LYS A 335 10.58 1.97 2.85
C LYS A 335 11.62 3.05 2.67
N CYS A 336 12.85 2.61 2.44
CA CYS A 336 13.94 3.45 2.01
C CYS A 336 14.59 2.87 0.76
N SER A 337 14.86 3.72 -0.22
CA SER A 337 15.68 3.39 -1.39
C SER A 337 17.01 4.12 -1.32
N VAL A 338 18.07 3.51 -1.84
CA VAL A 338 19.32 4.23 -2.09
C VAL A 338 19.20 4.82 -3.50
N SER A 339 19.33 6.15 -3.65
CA SER A 339 19.31 6.76 -4.98
C SER A 339 20.65 6.56 -5.66
N THR A 340 20.68 5.78 -6.73
CA THR A 340 21.86 5.58 -7.58
C THR A 340 21.80 6.55 -8.76
N ARG A 341 22.15 7.82 -8.55
CA ARG A 341 22.15 8.79 -9.65
C ARG A 341 23.38 8.56 -10.52
N SER A 342 23.16 8.16 -11.77
CA SER A 342 24.22 7.98 -12.76
C SER A 342 24.86 9.33 -13.10
N CYS A 343 26.18 9.32 -13.31
CA CYS A 343 26.94 10.51 -13.69
C CYS A 343 26.94 10.68 -15.21
N ALA A 344 26.75 11.89 -15.70
CA ALA A 344 27.02 12.19 -17.10
C ALA A 344 28.54 12.23 -17.33
N SER A 345 28.99 11.66 -18.45
CA SER A 345 30.37 11.80 -18.90
C SER A 345 30.64 13.27 -19.25
N PRO A 346 31.69 13.89 -18.68
CA PRO A 346 32.09 15.24 -19.06
C PRO A 346 32.83 15.25 -20.41
N TRP A 347 33.18 14.08 -20.95
CA TRP A 347 34.03 13.95 -22.14
C TRP A 347 33.25 13.56 -23.41
N VAL A 348 32.20 12.75 -23.27
CA VAL A 348 31.40 12.25 -24.39
C VAL A 348 29.93 12.54 -24.11
N ALA A 349 29.31 13.34 -24.97
CA ALA A 349 27.89 13.66 -24.85
C ALA A 349 27.04 12.38 -24.94
N GLY A 350 26.17 12.17 -23.96
CA GLY A 350 25.27 11.01 -23.90
C GLY A 350 25.86 9.74 -23.28
N GLU A 351 27.17 9.70 -23.00
CA GLU A 351 27.77 8.62 -22.21
C GLU A 351 27.43 8.84 -20.71
N VAL A 352 27.01 7.79 -20.02
CA VAL A 352 26.65 7.82 -18.60
C VAL A 352 27.40 6.74 -17.83
N TYR A 353 27.75 7.05 -16.59
CA TYR A 353 28.43 6.14 -15.67
C TYR A 353 27.49 5.79 -14.52
N GLU A 354 27.33 4.50 -14.25
CA GLU A 354 26.57 4.04 -13.09
C GLU A 354 27.19 4.51 -11.77
N HIS A 355 26.37 4.61 -10.73
CA HIS A 355 26.84 4.95 -9.39
C HIS A 355 27.95 3.99 -8.93
N LEU A 356 29.03 4.51 -8.36
CA LEU A 356 30.30 3.85 -8.00
C LEU A 356 31.18 3.37 -9.15
N ALA A 357 30.81 3.62 -10.41
CA ALA A 357 31.71 3.36 -11.53
C ALA A 357 33.03 4.12 -11.34
N ILE A 358 34.14 3.43 -11.60
CA ILE A 358 35.49 4.01 -11.57
C ILE A 358 35.94 4.22 -13.01
N VAL A 359 36.29 5.46 -13.33
CA VAL A 359 36.77 5.89 -14.65
C VAL A 359 38.08 6.65 -14.49
N GLU A 360 38.92 6.66 -15.51
CA GLU A 360 40.16 7.45 -15.49
C GLU A 360 39.89 8.88 -15.99
N GLY A 361 40.58 9.86 -15.42
CA GLY A 361 40.64 11.22 -15.95
C GLY A 361 42.03 11.81 -15.79
N CYS A 362 42.41 12.71 -16.71
CA CYS A 362 43.71 13.36 -16.81
C CYS A 362 43.59 14.88 -16.64
N THR A 363 44.66 15.52 -16.15
CA THR A 363 44.71 17.00 -15.99
C THR A 363 44.99 17.75 -17.29
N THR A 364 45.59 17.08 -18.28
CA THR A 364 45.89 17.57 -19.62
C THR A 364 45.52 16.51 -20.67
N ASP A 365 45.15 16.92 -21.88
CA ASP A 365 44.94 16.02 -23.03
C ASP A 365 46.24 15.63 -23.72
N THR A 366 47.25 16.50 -23.66
CA THR A 366 48.57 16.26 -24.22
C THR A 366 49.66 16.70 -23.24
N ALA A 367 50.69 15.88 -23.07
CA ALA A 367 51.89 16.22 -22.31
C ALA A 367 53.11 16.25 -23.25
N TYR A 368 54.00 17.23 -23.06
CA TYR A 368 55.14 17.47 -23.94
C TYR A 368 56.47 17.35 -23.21
N GLY A 369 57.46 16.77 -23.90
CA GLY A 369 58.84 16.74 -23.41
C GLY A 369 58.96 16.09 -22.03
N SER A 370 59.55 16.79 -21.06
CA SER A 370 59.74 16.27 -19.69
C SER A 370 58.45 16.23 -18.85
N GLN A 371 57.32 16.76 -19.35
CA GLN A 371 56.04 16.67 -18.64
C GLN A 371 55.39 15.31 -18.92
N MET A 372 55.07 14.57 -17.87
CA MET A 372 54.37 13.29 -17.99
C MET A 372 52.86 13.48 -17.90
N CYS A 373 52.12 12.57 -18.54
CA CYS A 373 50.67 12.48 -18.37
C CYS A 373 50.34 12.21 -16.91
N ASN A 374 49.62 13.14 -16.29
CA ASN A 374 49.09 12.97 -14.95
C ASN A 374 47.62 12.57 -15.09
N CYS A 375 47.32 11.29 -14.80
CA CYS A 375 45.97 10.71 -14.78
C CYS A 375 45.66 10.06 -13.41
N THR A 376 44.39 10.02 -13.04
CA THR A 376 43.92 9.41 -11.78
C THR A 376 42.56 8.75 -11.95
N ALA A 377 42.25 7.81 -11.05
CA ALA A 377 40.90 7.28 -10.91
C ALA A 377 39.93 8.37 -10.40
N ARG A 378 38.77 8.43 -11.03
CA ARG A 378 37.60 9.23 -10.66
C ARG A 378 36.44 8.26 -10.42
N GLN A 379 35.65 8.51 -9.40
CA GLN A 379 34.51 7.66 -9.05
C GLN A 379 33.21 8.43 -9.27
N CYS A 380 32.21 7.78 -9.85
CA CYS A 380 30.87 8.34 -9.94
C CYS A 380 30.17 8.24 -8.57
N ILE A 381 29.87 9.39 -7.97
CA ILE A 381 29.14 9.48 -6.71
C ILE A 381 27.99 10.46 -6.94
N ASP A 382 26.77 9.91 -6.93
CA ASP A 382 25.50 10.63 -6.97
C ASP A 382 25.36 11.71 -8.05
N GLY A 383 25.72 11.33 -9.27
CA GLY A 383 25.59 12.18 -10.46
C GLY A 383 26.81 13.05 -10.75
N ALA A 384 27.85 13.01 -9.90
CA ALA A 384 29.11 13.72 -10.12
C ALA A 384 30.33 12.77 -10.06
N LEU A 385 31.27 12.95 -10.99
CA LEU A 385 32.58 12.28 -10.92
C LEU A 385 33.50 13.02 -9.92
N THR A 386 34.12 12.30 -8.97
CA THR A 386 35.12 12.85 -8.05
C THR A 386 36.29 13.50 -8.81
N ASN A 387 37.06 14.37 -8.15
CA ASN A 387 38.21 15.06 -8.75
C ASN A 387 37.85 15.86 -10.03
N PRO A 388 37.02 16.92 -9.94
CA PRO A 388 36.54 17.68 -11.10
C PRO A 388 37.63 18.42 -11.90
N ALA A 389 38.84 18.57 -11.32
CA ALA A 389 39.99 19.16 -12.00
C ALA A 389 40.54 18.32 -13.18
N TRP A 390 40.14 17.04 -13.28
CA TRP A 390 40.67 16.08 -14.26
C TRP A 390 39.74 16.00 -15.47
N LYS A 391 39.85 17.01 -16.32
CA LYS A 391 38.88 17.34 -17.38
C LYS A 391 39.03 16.51 -18.66
N PHE A 392 40.10 15.71 -18.81
CA PHE A 392 40.38 14.98 -20.04
C PHE A 392 40.22 13.47 -19.83
N LYS A 393 39.65 12.76 -20.81
CA LYS A 393 39.39 11.30 -20.71
C LYS A 393 40.69 10.50 -20.79
N THR A 394 41.62 10.99 -21.60
CA THR A 394 42.92 10.39 -21.84
C THR A 394 43.96 11.50 -21.96
N CYS A 395 45.23 11.14 -21.83
CA CYS A 395 46.35 12.02 -22.09
C CYS A 395 47.30 11.35 -23.08
N THR A 396 47.71 12.12 -24.09
CA THR A 396 48.68 11.69 -25.11
C THR A 396 50.05 12.26 -24.76
N TYR A 397 51.08 11.42 -24.71
CA TYR A 397 52.43 11.86 -24.45
C TYR A 397 53.20 12.08 -25.75
N THR A 398 53.71 13.30 -25.97
CA THR A 398 54.55 13.64 -27.12
C THR A 398 55.98 13.94 -26.64
N PRO A 399 56.93 13.02 -26.81
CA PRO A 399 58.29 13.20 -26.34
C PRO A 399 59.03 14.30 -27.13
N ALA A 400 59.96 15.00 -26.48
CA ALA A 400 60.69 16.10 -27.10
C ALA A 400 61.78 15.60 -28.06
N ASN A 401 61.92 16.29 -29.20
CA ASN A 401 63.04 16.12 -30.10
C ASN A 401 64.29 16.79 -29.52
N CYS A 402 65.47 16.28 -29.86
CA CYS A 402 66.75 16.83 -29.41
C CYS A 402 67.36 17.76 -30.46
N LYS A 403 68.16 18.72 -30.00
CA LYS A 403 69.05 19.52 -30.85
C LYS A 403 70.48 19.00 -30.73
N THR A 404 71.14 18.77 -31.85
CA THR A 404 72.58 18.47 -31.87
C THR A 404 73.39 19.75 -31.65
N PRO A 405 74.68 19.65 -31.26
CA PRO A 405 75.59 20.80 -31.18
C PRO A 405 75.74 21.58 -32.50
N TRP A 406 75.47 20.94 -33.64
CA TRP A 406 75.46 21.55 -34.97
C TRP A 406 74.05 21.91 -35.46
N ASN A 407 73.11 22.14 -34.54
CA ASN A 407 71.75 22.67 -34.76
C ASN A 407 70.83 21.85 -35.68
N THR A 408 71.01 20.52 -35.73
CA THR A 408 70.04 19.62 -36.39
C THR A 408 69.07 19.02 -35.38
N THR A 409 67.83 18.76 -35.80
CA THR A 409 66.82 18.10 -34.97
C THR A 409 66.92 16.58 -35.12
N VAL A 410 67.03 15.86 -34.00
CA VAL A 410 66.94 14.40 -33.92
C VAL A 410 65.62 14.06 -33.23
N LYS A 411 64.77 13.23 -33.84
CA LYS A 411 63.50 12.87 -33.20
C LYS A 411 63.76 12.03 -31.96
N HIS A 412 62.85 12.06 -30.99
CA HIS A 412 62.95 11.14 -29.86
C HIS A 412 63.01 9.68 -30.32
N GLY A 413 63.93 8.90 -29.74
CA GLY A 413 64.18 7.50 -30.12
C GLY A 413 65.15 7.33 -31.29
N ASP A 414 65.36 8.38 -32.10
CA ASP A 414 66.34 8.36 -33.17
C ASP A 414 67.77 8.56 -32.63
N SER A 415 68.74 8.10 -33.42
CA SER A 415 70.16 8.26 -33.15
C SER A 415 70.86 9.01 -34.29
N VAL A 416 71.91 9.75 -33.97
CA VAL A 416 72.79 10.41 -34.94
C VAL A 416 74.25 10.01 -34.73
N LYS A 417 74.99 9.79 -35.83
CA LYS A 417 76.45 9.60 -35.79
C LYS A 417 77.12 10.95 -35.52
N ALA A 418 78.00 10.99 -34.52
CA ALA A 418 78.75 12.16 -34.10
C ALA A 418 80.24 11.83 -33.99
N TYR A 419 81.09 12.84 -34.11
CA TYR A 419 82.55 12.72 -34.00
C TYR A 419 83.06 13.51 -32.80
N ARG A 420 84.00 12.93 -32.04
CA ARG A 420 84.65 13.57 -30.89
C ARG A 420 85.62 14.66 -31.33
N ASP A 421 86.37 14.40 -32.39
CA ASP A 421 87.25 15.36 -33.05
C ASP A 421 86.80 15.58 -34.51
N ASN A 422 86.81 16.82 -34.97
CA ASN A 422 86.48 17.21 -36.34
C ASN A 422 87.64 17.05 -37.34
N THR A 423 88.84 16.71 -36.87
CA THR A 423 90.02 16.61 -37.73
C THR A 423 90.99 15.52 -37.27
N LYS A 424 91.48 14.69 -38.19
CA LYS A 424 92.46 13.62 -37.94
C LYS A 424 93.54 13.55 -39.03
N ASN A 425 94.59 12.77 -38.81
CA ASN A 425 95.72 12.61 -39.73
C ASN A 425 95.49 11.56 -40.85
N SER A 426 94.37 10.84 -40.83
CA SER A 426 94.04 9.81 -41.81
C SER A 426 92.55 9.49 -41.76
N THR A 427 92.01 8.96 -42.85
CA THR A 427 90.59 8.55 -42.92
C THR A 427 90.28 7.45 -41.91
N ALA A 428 91.22 6.52 -41.72
CA ALA A 428 91.11 5.46 -40.71
C ALA A 428 91.00 6.00 -39.28
N ALA A 429 91.69 7.10 -38.97
CA ALA A 429 91.59 7.75 -37.66
C ALA A 429 90.26 8.52 -37.48
N CYS A 430 89.69 9.09 -38.56
CA CYS A 430 88.34 9.66 -38.50
C CYS A 430 87.27 8.60 -38.24
N GLU A 431 87.40 7.42 -38.87
CA GLU A 431 86.45 6.30 -38.76
C GLU A 431 86.78 5.33 -37.61
N ALA A 432 87.78 5.63 -36.79
CA ALA A 432 88.08 4.84 -35.61
C ALA A 432 86.91 4.89 -34.61
N ALA A 433 86.57 3.76 -34.00
CA ALA A 433 85.52 3.67 -32.97
C ALA A 433 85.78 4.58 -31.76
N SER A 434 87.04 4.95 -31.50
CA SER A 434 87.41 5.92 -30.47
C SER A 434 87.02 7.36 -30.82
N ASN A 435 86.80 7.69 -32.09
CA ASN A 435 86.42 9.03 -32.56
C ASN A 435 84.92 9.14 -32.88
N ILE A 436 84.24 8.03 -33.16
CA ILE A 436 82.81 7.99 -33.48
C ILE A 436 81.98 7.69 -32.23
N GLN A 437 80.86 8.38 -32.07
CA GLN A 437 79.84 8.07 -31.09
C GLN A 437 78.46 8.11 -31.74
N GLN A 438 77.64 7.09 -31.47
CA GLN A 438 76.21 7.17 -31.73
C GLN A 438 75.53 7.91 -30.58
N ARG A 439 74.86 9.03 -30.89
CA ARG A 439 74.15 9.84 -29.91
C ARG A 439 72.65 9.64 -30.06
N THR A 440 72.01 9.08 -29.05
CA THR A 440 70.58 8.78 -29.03
C THR A 440 69.79 9.92 -28.39
N CYS A 441 68.68 10.32 -29.01
CA CYS A 441 67.81 11.34 -28.45
C CYS A 441 66.80 10.72 -27.47
N ASN A 442 66.97 11.03 -26.19
CA ASN A 442 66.08 10.62 -25.12
C ASN A 442 65.36 11.83 -24.52
N ASN A 443 64.10 12.00 -24.91
CA ASN A 443 63.19 13.05 -24.48
C ASN A 443 63.82 14.46 -24.37
N GLY A 444 64.30 14.99 -25.50
CA GLY A 444 64.97 16.29 -25.57
C GLY A 444 66.43 16.30 -25.10
N THR A 445 66.93 15.22 -24.49
CA THR A 445 68.33 15.06 -24.09
C THR A 445 69.08 14.18 -25.08
N LEU A 446 70.13 14.72 -25.70
CA LEU A 446 70.98 13.96 -26.62
C LEU A 446 72.13 13.29 -25.86
N GLU A 447 72.06 11.97 -25.69
CA GLU A 447 73.07 11.20 -24.96
C GLU A 447 74.45 11.26 -25.64
N GLY A 448 75.51 11.14 -24.85
CA GLY A 448 76.90 11.26 -25.32
C GLY A 448 77.44 12.70 -25.37
N ASP A 449 78.69 12.83 -25.78
CA ASP A 449 79.53 14.02 -25.61
C ASP A 449 80.28 14.44 -26.89
N ALA A 450 80.24 13.65 -27.95
CA ALA A 450 80.81 13.99 -29.26
C ALA A 450 80.13 15.23 -29.87
N GLN A 451 80.92 16.23 -30.28
CA GLN A 451 80.44 17.58 -30.63
C GLN A 451 80.35 17.87 -32.13
N HIS A 452 80.88 17.01 -33.00
CA HIS A 452 81.06 17.34 -34.41
C HIS A 452 80.21 16.48 -35.36
N ARG A 453 79.68 17.12 -36.41
CA ARG A 453 78.88 16.47 -37.47
C ARG A 453 79.71 15.57 -38.39
N ALA A 454 80.96 15.95 -38.61
CA ALA A 454 81.85 15.30 -39.57
C ALA A 454 83.29 15.39 -39.07
N CYS A 455 84.14 14.50 -39.57
CA CYS A 455 85.58 14.51 -39.38
C CYS A 455 86.27 14.60 -40.74
N THR A 456 87.26 15.48 -40.87
CA THR A 456 88.08 15.65 -42.08
C THR A 456 89.52 15.22 -41.83
N THR A 457 90.23 14.82 -42.88
CA THR A 457 91.67 14.53 -42.81
C THR A 457 92.48 15.77 -43.12
N ASN A 458 93.49 16.07 -42.31
CA ASN A 458 94.50 17.08 -42.63
C ASN A 458 95.52 16.57 -43.64
#